data_AF-A0A9X8DPT2-F1
#
_entry.id   AF-A0A9X8DPT2-F1
#
_cell.length_a   1.000
_cell.length_b   1.000
_cell.length_c   1.000
_cell.angle_alpha   90.00
_cell.angle_beta   90.00
_cell.angle_gamma   90.00
#
_symmetry.space_group_name_H-M   'P 1'
#
loop_
_entity.id
_entity.type
_entity.pdbx_description
1 polymer ?
#
loop_
_entity_poly.entity_id
_entity_poly.type
_entity_poly.pdbx_seq_one_letter_code
_entity_poly.pdbx_strand_id
1 'polypeptide(L)'
;MANKLPSKENALFRSIVKCYEIKQYKKGLKAADAILKKFPDHGETLAMKGLTLNCMGKKEEAYEFVRQGVKQDLKSHVCWHVYGLLYRSDRNYAEAIKCYRQALRIDPDNIQILRDLYLQQVQMRDLKGYAETRRQFLSLKPTNRNNWIGLAIAHQLNGTHETAIDIIDQYNETLDPLRPVYVRSEMYLYQNELIEEKGDLVACLAHLETTKSFVLDTLVWRQRKADLLVKHFDDAVALYQELLAINPDHYHYHRGLQAALCRRADWLALSSVPSATESLSAHEVSTLLAVYEGHASPTYGRLALDLLSGAALEGPLDAYLRRGLVKGIPSLGSDIKALYAVPAKQALLSKLVATYLSEEATTSPSEWVWRLYLAAQHFDRIRDISQALVYIDRCLQHTPTVL
;
A
#
# COMPACT_ATOMS: atom_id res chain seq x y z
N MET A 1 34.61 12.31 -37.38
CA MET A 1 34.34 10.95 -37.91
C MET A 1 33.92 10.12 -36.71
N ALA A 2 32.83 9.34 -36.79
CA ALA A 2 32.50 8.43 -35.70
C ALA A 2 33.70 7.47 -35.50
N ASN A 3 34.27 7.43 -34.30
CA ASN A 3 35.43 6.60 -33.97
C ASN A 3 35.01 5.12 -33.89
N LYS A 4 34.64 4.55 -35.04
CA LYS A 4 34.15 3.18 -35.14
C LYS A 4 35.33 2.23 -34.95
N LEU A 5 35.26 1.39 -33.91
CA LEU A 5 36.30 0.38 -33.65
C LEU A 5 36.40 -0.63 -34.80
N PRO A 6 37.62 -1.11 -35.15
CA PRO A 6 37.80 -2.24 -36.04
C PRO A 6 37.12 -3.50 -35.49
N SER A 7 36.83 -4.48 -36.37
CA SER A 7 36.07 -5.69 -36.03
C SER A 7 36.58 -6.42 -34.76
N LYS A 8 37.91 -6.55 -34.62
CA LYS A 8 38.55 -7.21 -33.48
C LYS A 8 38.31 -6.46 -32.17
N GLU A 9 38.54 -5.15 -32.15
CA GLU A 9 38.32 -4.31 -30.98
C GLU A 9 36.83 -4.12 -30.67
N ASN A 10 35.95 -4.13 -31.67
CA ASN A 10 34.50 -4.12 -31.47
C ASN A 10 34.01 -5.43 -30.80
N ALA A 11 34.57 -6.58 -31.18
CA ALA A 11 34.31 -7.84 -30.48
C ALA A 11 34.76 -7.77 -29.01
N LEU A 12 35.90 -7.14 -28.75
CA LEU A 12 36.38 -6.89 -27.39
C LEU A 12 35.45 -5.93 -26.63
N PHE A 13 34.93 -4.90 -27.29
CA PHE A 13 33.98 -3.96 -26.69
C PHE A 13 32.68 -4.65 -26.27
N ARG A 14 32.12 -5.52 -27.12
CA ARG A 14 30.96 -6.35 -26.74
C ARG A 14 31.27 -7.25 -25.55
N SER A 15 32.51 -7.75 -25.43
CA SER A 15 32.95 -8.51 -24.25
C SER A 15 32.94 -7.66 -22.98
N ILE A 16 33.29 -6.36 -23.04
CA ILE A 16 33.22 -5.44 -21.89
C ILE A 16 31.77 -5.34 -21.40
N VAL A 17 30.81 -5.08 -22.30
CA VAL A 17 29.38 -4.98 -21.97
C VAL A 17 28.88 -6.28 -21.33
N LYS A 18 29.20 -7.44 -21.93
CA LYS A 18 28.85 -8.75 -21.37
C LYS A 18 29.48 -8.97 -19.99
N CYS A 19 30.76 -8.60 -19.80
CA CYS A 19 31.44 -8.72 -18.52
C CYS A 19 30.76 -7.86 -17.44
N TYR A 20 30.26 -6.68 -17.80
CA TYR A 20 29.50 -5.83 -16.90
C TYR A 20 28.16 -6.48 -16.50
N GLU A 21 27.41 -7.02 -17.47
CA GLU A 21 26.13 -7.72 -17.21
C GLU A 21 26.29 -8.92 -16.27
N ILE A 22 27.34 -9.72 -16.45
CA ILE A 22 27.65 -10.89 -15.60
C ILE A 22 28.44 -10.53 -14.34
N LYS A 23 28.63 -9.23 -14.04
CA LYS A 23 29.36 -8.70 -12.87
C LYS A 23 30.84 -9.12 -12.77
N GLN A 24 31.46 -9.51 -13.88
CA GLN A 24 32.90 -9.83 -13.96
C GLN A 24 33.75 -8.58 -14.25
N TYR A 25 33.70 -7.61 -13.34
CA TYR A 25 34.27 -6.27 -13.53
C TYR A 25 35.78 -6.27 -13.81
N LYS A 26 36.57 -7.12 -13.13
CA LYS A 26 38.02 -7.23 -13.36
C LYS A 26 38.38 -7.64 -14.79
N LYS A 27 37.60 -8.54 -15.41
CA LYS A 27 37.82 -8.96 -16.81
C LYS A 27 37.38 -7.86 -17.78
N GLY A 28 36.25 -7.21 -17.51
CA GLY A 28 35.77 -6.07 -18.28
C GLY A 28 36.78 -4.92 -18.32
N LEU A 29 37.43 -4.63 -17.18
CA LEU A 29 38.45 -3.59 -17.09
C LEU A 29 39.70 -3.92 -17.91
N LYS A 30 40.20 -5.18 -17.84
CA LYS A 30 41.32 -5.64 -18.69
C LYS A 30 41.00 -5.53 -20.19
N ALA A 31 39.77 -5.87 -20.57
CA ALA A 31 39.31 -5.73 -21.95
C ALA A 31 39.24 -4.25 -22.37
N ALA A 32 38.74 -3.37 -21.51
CA ALA A 32 38.72 -1.93 -21.77
C ALA A 32 40.13 -1.35 -21.93
N ASP A 33 41.08 -1.70 -21.05
CA ASP A 33 42.47 -1.26 -21.12
C ASP A 33 43.15 -1.71 -22.42
N ALA A 34 42.84 -2.91 -22.91
CA ALA A 34 43.39 -3.43 -24.16
C ALA A 34 42.91 -2.64 -25.40
N ILE A 35 41.67 -2.14 -25.41
CA ILE A 35 41.19 -1.24 -26.47
C ILE A 35 41.86 0.14 -26.32
N LEU A 36 41.84 0.70 -25.11
CA LEU A 36 42.35 2.06 -24.85
C LEU A 36 43.86 2.18 -25.07
N LYS A 37 44.63 1.09 -24.98
CA LYS A 37 46.05 1.08 -25.36
C LYS A 37 46.29 1.41 -26.84
N LYS A 38 45.35 1.07 -27.71
CA LYS A 38 45.42 1.34 -29.16
C LYS A 38 44.57 2.54 -29.57
N PHE A 39 43.45 2.74 -28.90
CA PHE A 39 42.45 3.77 -29.18
C PHE A 39 42.15 4.56 -27.89
N PRO A 40 43.09 5.42 -27.43
CA PRO A 40 42.97 6.11 -26.14
C PRO A 40 41.76 7.04 -26.07
N ASP A 41 41.36 7.64 -27.19
CA ASP A 41 40.26 8.60 -27.27
C ASP A 41 38.92 7.97 -27.65
N HIS A 42 38.78 6.64 -27.55
CA HIS A 42 37.51 5.98 -27.87
C HIS A 42 36.47 6.19 -26.75
N GLY A 43 35.53 7.12 -27.00
CA GLY A 43 34.55 7.60 -26.02
C GLY A 43 33.74 6.50 -25.33
N GLU A 44 33.17 5.57 -26.09
CA GLU A 44 32.31 4.52 -25.51
C GLU A 44 33.09 3.56 -24.60
N THR A 45 34.36 3.28 -24.92
CA THR A 45 35.20 2.43 -24.07
C THR A 45 35.63 3.16 -22.80
N LEU A 46 35.96 4.46 -22.89
CA LEU A 46 36.21 5.28 -21.71
C LEU A 46 35.00 5.29 -20.76
N ALA A 47 33.79 5.48 -21.32
CA ALA A 47 32.56 5.43 -20.55
C ALA A 47 32.33 4.06 -19.90
N MET A 48 32.44 2.96 -20.65
CA MET A 48 32.28 1.61 -20.12
C MET A 48 33.33 1.24 -19.07
N LYS A 49 34.56 1.73 -19.20
CA LYS A 49 35.60 1.59 -18.17
C LYS A 49 35.19 2.32 -16.89
N GLY A 50 34.72 3.55 -16.99
CA GLY A 50 34.23 4.31 -15.84
C GLY A 50 33.04 3.62 -15.17
N LEU A 51 32.06 3.12 -15.92
CA LEU A 51 30.95 2.34 -15.36
C LEU A 51 31.43 1.10 -14.59
N THR A 52 32.41 0.38 -15.16
CA THR A 52 33.00 -0.80 -14.51
C THR A 52 33.72 -0.44 -13.22
N LEU A 53 34.43 0.69 -13.20
CA LEU A 53 35.10 1.22 -12.01
C LEU A 53 34.11 1.65 -10.92
N ASN A 54 32.97 2.23 -11.29
CA ASN A 54 31.92 2.61 -10.34
C ASN A 54 31.41 1.37 -9.57
N CYS A 55 31.16 0.25 -10.28
CA CYS A 55 30.77 -1.01 -9.65
C CYS A 55 31.86 -1.64 -8.78
N MET A 56 33.12 -1.23 -8.94
CA MET A 56 34.24 -1.65 -8.10
C MET A 56 34.49 -0.72 -6.90
N GLY A 57 33.64 0.30 -6.69
CA GLY A 57 33.75 1.25 -5.58
C GLY A 57 34.64 2.47 -5.86
N LYS A 58 35.19 2.59 -7.07
CA LYS A 58 36.07 3.70 -7.47
C LYS A 58 35.27 4.81 -8.14
N LYS A 59 34.45 5.51 -7.37
CA LYS A 59 33.48 6.50 -7.88
C LYS A 59 34.14 7.71 -8.57
N GLU A 60 35.14 8.33 -7.94
CA GLU A 60 35.80 9.50 -8.51
C GLU A 60 36.47 9.19 -9.87
N GLU A 61 37.20 8.08 -9.94
CA GLU A 61 37.80 7.61 -11.21
C GLU A 61 36.72 7.34 -12.26
N ALA A 62 35.58 6.76 -11.85
CA ALA A 62 34.48 6.48 -12.75
C ALA A 62 33.91 7.75 -13.40
N TYR A 63 33.67 8.79 -12.60
CA TYR A 63 33.16 10.06 -13.11
C TYR A 63 34.14 10.73 -14.08
N GLU A 64 35.44 10.70 -13.79
CA GLU A 64 36.45 11.27 -14.69
C GLU A 64 36.48 10.54 -16.03
N PHE A 65 36.54 9.21 -16.03
CA PHE A 65 36.54 8.42 -17.27
C PHE A 65 35.23 8.58 -18.08
N VAL A 66 34.07 8.62 -17.43
CA VAL A 66 32.79 8.83 -18.12
C VAL A 66 32.70 10.24 -18.69
N ARG A 67 33.14 11.27 -17.95
CA ARG A 67 33.16 12.66 -18.43
C ARG A 67 34.09 12.83 -19.61
N GLN A 68 35.26 12.18 -19.58
CA GLN A 68 36.17 12.12 -20.72
C GLN A 68 35.52 11.39 -21.91
N GLY A 69 34.87 10.25 -21.67
CA GLY A 69 34.18 9.49 -22.71
C GLY A 69 33.10 10.30 -23.44
N VAL A 70 32.27 11.04 -22.69
CA VAL A 70 31.25 11.94 -23.27
C VAL A 70 31.88 13.10 -24.04
N LYS A 71 33.00 13.67 -23.55
CA LYS A 71 33.73 14.74 -24.27
C LYS A 71 34.29 14.25 -25.61
N GLN A 72 34.80 13.02 -25.66
CA GLN A 72 35.37 12.44 -26.87
C GLN A 72 34.28 12.04 -27.89
N ASP A 73 33.11 11.60 -27.41
CA ASP A 73 31.98 11.30 -28.28
C ASP A 73 30.65 11.83 -27.74
N LEU A 74 30.38 13.10 -28.06
CA LEU A 74 29.13 13.80 -27.71
C LEU A 74 27.90 13.22 -28.42
N LYS A 75 28.10 12.47 -29.51
CA LYS A 75 27.03 11.89 -30.35
C LYS A 75 26.83 10.40 -30.10
N SER A 76 27.46 9.81 -29.08
CA SER A 76 27.20 8.43 -28.68
C SER A 76 26.11 8.36 -27.61
N HIS A 77 25.02 7.66 -27.92
CA HIS A 77 23.97 7.34 -26.95
C HIS A 77 24.50 6.50 -25.78
N VAL A 78 25.54 5.65 -26.01
CA VAL A 78 26.15 4.80 -24.98
C VAL A 78 26.84 5.66 -23.92
N CYS A 79 27.63 6.65 -24.33
CA CYS A 79 28.31 7.57 -23.40
C CYS A 79 27.31 8.29 -22.48
N TRP A 80 26.24 8.84 -23.06
CA TRP A 80 25.19 9.52 -22.30
C TRP A 80 24.37 8.57 -21.41
N HIS A 81 24.06 7.36 -21.89
CA HIS A 81 23.35 6.35 -21.09
C HIS A 81 24.18 5.95 -19.88
N VAL A 82 25.46 5.63 -20.07
CA VAL A 82 26.39 5.29 -19.00
C VAL A 82 26.50 6.44 -17.98
N TYR A 83 26.57 7.68 -18.44
CA TYR A 83 26.62 8.83 -17.54
C TYR A 83 25.35 8.96 -16.69
N GLY A 84 24.18 8.70 -17.29
CA GLY A 84 22.91 8.62 -16.56
C GLY A 84 22.89 7.48 -15.54
N LEU A 85 23.49 6.33 -15.86
CA LEU A 85 23.61 5.20 -14.93
C LEU A 85 24.47 5.54 -13.70
N LEU A 86 25.56 6.29 -13.87
CA LEU A 86 26.38 6.80 -12.77
C LEU A 86 25.57 7.70 -11.85
N TYR A 87 24.92 8.73 -12.40
CA TYR A 87 24.06 9.63 -11.62
C TYR A 87 22.92 8.90 -10.91
N ARG A 88 22.33 7.89 -11.56
CA ARG A 88 21.31 7.04 -10.93
C ARG A 88 21.88 6.27 -9.74
N SER A 89 23.11 5.75 -9.84
CA SER A 89 23.76 5.02 -8.74
C SER A 89 24.02 5.91 -7.52
N ASP A 90 24.21 7.21 -7.73
CA ASP A 90 24.35 8.22 -6.69
C ASP A 90 23.01 8.86 -6.28
N ARG A 91 21.88 8.31 -6.74
CA ARG A 91 20.52 8.81 -6.47
C ARG A 91 20.28 10.25 -6.96
N ASN A 92 21.14 10.79 -7.81
CA ASN A 92 20.91 12.05 -8.50
C ASN A 92 20.03 11.82 -9.74
N TYR A 93 18.74 11.61 -9.50
CA TYR A 93 17.79 11.26 -10.56
C TYR A 93 17.55 12.41 -11.56
N ALA A 94 17.67 13.67 -11.13
CA ALA A 94 17.48 14.83 -11.99
C ALA A 94 18.54 14.90 -13.11
N GLU A 95 19.82 14.71 -12.77
CA GLU A 95 20.90 14.66 -13.76
C GLU A 95 20.85 13.38 -14.59
N ALA A 96 20.44 12.25 -14.00
CA ALA A 96 20.23 11.01 -14.74
C ALA A 96 19.19 11.19 -15.86
N ILE A 97 18.05 11.84 -15.57
CA ILE A 97 17.01 12.14 -16.57
C ILE A 97 17.56 13.00 -17.71
N LYS A 98 18.36 14.03 -17.41
CA LYS A 98 18.99 14.87 -18.45
C LYS A 98 19.89 14.03 -19.36
N CYS A 99 20.71 13.14 -18.78
CA CYS A 99 21.58 12.25 -19.53
C CYS A 99 20.78 11.28 -20.41
N TYR A 100 19.72 10.66 -19.89
CA TYR A 100 18.86 9.76 -20.68
C TYR A 100 18.13 10.49 -21.80
N ARG A 101 17.63 11.71 -21.56
CA ARG A 101 17.03 12.54 -22.63
C ARG A 101 18.02 12.87 -23.73
N GLN A 102 19.29 13.16 -23.42
CA GLN A 102 20.31 13.36 -24.45
C GLN A 102 20.63 12.07 -25.21
N ALA A 103 20.71 10.94 -24.51
CA ALA A 103 20.94 9.65 -25.16
C ALA A 103 19.80 9.30 -26.14
N LEU A 104 18.54 9.57 -25.77
CA LEU A 104 17.37 9.35 -26.63
C LEU A 104 17.24 10.36 -27.77
N ARG A 105 17.85 11.54 -27.70
CA ARG A 105 17.93 12.42 -28.88
C ARG A 105 18.82 11.84 -29.98
N ILE A 106 19.78 10.99 -29.61
CA ILE A 106 20.70 10.33 -30.52
C ILE A 106 20.11 9.01 -31.03
N ASP A 107 19.55 8.21 -30.13
CA ASP A 107 18.89 6.93 -30.44
C ASP A 107 17.49 6.90 -29.80
N PRO A 108 16.46 7.44 -30.50
CA PRO A 108 15.12 7.60 -29.94
C PRO A 108 14.46 6.29 -29.54
N ASP A 109 14.73 5.20 -30.27
CA ASP A 109 14.00 3.94 -30.13
C ASP A 109 14.72 2.95 -29.19
N ASN A 110 15.70 3.44 -28.42
CA ASN A 110 16.43 2.61 -27.48
C ASN A 110 15.57 2.21 -26.28
N ILE A 111 15.06 0.99 -26.32
CA ILE A 111 14.17 0.43 -25.30
C ILE A 111 14.80 0.42 -23.91
N GLN A 112 16.11 0.15 -23.80
CA GLN A 112 16.77 0.12 -22.49
C GLN A 112 16.81 1.52 -21.86
N ILE A 113 17.11 2.54 -22.66
CA ILE A 113 17.18 3.93 -22.19
C ILE A 113 15.78 4.47 -21.88
N LEU A 114 14.79 4.19 -22.72
CA LEU A 114 13.39 4.54 -22.44
C LEU A 114 12.92 3.93 -21.13
N ARG A 115 13.29 2.67 -20.87
CA ARG A 115 13.00 1.99 -19.60
C ARG A 115 13.65 2.68 -18.41
N ASP A 116 14.94 2.98 -18.50
CA ASP A 116 15.66 3.64 -17.42
C ASP A 116 15.11 5.05 -17.18
N LEU A 117 14.72 5.78 -18.24
CA LEU A 117 14.13 7.12 -18.18
C LEU A 117 12.77 7.11 -17.46
N TYR A 118 11.81 6.30 -17.91
CA TYR A 118 10.46 6.34 -17.32
C TYR A 118 10.48 5.94 -15.84
N LEU A 119 11.40 5.04 -15.44
CA LEU A 119 11.58 4.69 -14.02
C LEU A 119 12.05 5.88 -13.19
N GLN A 120 12.95 6.72 -13.72
CA GLN A 120 13.37 7.93 -13.02
C GLN A 120 12.29 9.01 -13.02
N GLN A 121 11.50 9.13 -14.09
CA GLN A 121 10.39 10.08 -14.17
C GLN A 121 9.32 9.78 -13.13
N VAL A 122 8.95 8.51 -12.94
CA VAL A 122 8.02 8.09 -11.86
C VAL A 122 8.59 8.44 -10.49
N GLN A 123 9.88 8.17 -10.27
CA GLN A 123 10.57 8.47 -9.01
C GLN A 123 10.57 9.97 -8.70
N MET A 124 10.75 10.81 -9.72
CA MET A 124 10.79 12.27 -9.61
C MET A 124 9.42 12.93 -9.74
N ARG A 125 8.34 12.15 -9.92
CA ARG A 125 6.99 12.64 -10.21
C ARG A 125 6.92 13.58 -11.43
N ASP A 126 7.79 13.36 -12.43
CA ASP A 126 7.64 13.95 -13.77
C ASP A 126 6.56 13.18 -14.54
N LEU A 127 5.30 13.39 -14.15
CA LEU A 127 4.16 12.60 -14.63
C LEU A 127 3.87 12.84 -16.12
N LYS A 128 4.07 14.06 -16.62
CA LYS A 128 3.91 14.40 -18.04
C LYS A 128 4.95 13.67 -18.88
N GLY A 129 6.23 13.78 -18.52
CA GLY A 129 7.31 13.06 -19.21
C GLY A 129 7.15 11.54 -19.11
N TYR A 130 6.63 11.04 -17.99
CA TYR A 130 6.32 9.62 -17.81
C TYR A 130 5.30 9.11 -18.83
N ALA A 131 4.19 9.82 -19.04
CA ALA A 131 3.17 9.45 -20.02
C ALA A 131 3.70 9.46 -21.45
N GLU A 132 4.48 10.49 -21.82
CA GLU A 132 5.12 10.58 -23.15
C GLU A 132 6.07 9.41 -23.40
N THR A 133 6.96 9.13 -22.43
CA THR A 133 7.94 8.05 -22.54
C THR A 133 7.26 6.68 -22.57
N ARG A 134 6.19 6.49 -21.79
CA ARG A 134 5.39 5.26 -21.81
C ARG A 134 4.66 5.06 -23.14
N ARG A 135 4.16 6.14 -23.77
CA ARG A 135 3.52 6.07 -25.08
C ARG A 135 4.50 5.62 -26.15
N GLN A 136 5.70 6.20 -26.16
CA GLN A 136 6.77 5.76 -27.06
C GLN A 136 7.20 4.31 -26.76
N PHE A 137 7.30 3.93 -25.49
CA PHE A 137 7.64 2.56 -25.12
C PHE A 137 6.59 1.53 -25.60
N LEU A 138 5.31 1.91 -25.53
CA LEU A 138 4.21 1.08 -26.00
C LEU A 138 4.23 0.92 -27.52
N SER A 139 4.49 1.98 -28.30
CA SER A 139 4.56 1.88 -29.77
C SER A 139 5.67 0.93 -30.25
N LEU A 140 6.79 0.87 -29.53
CA LEU A 140 7.88 -0.07 -29.83
C LEU A 140 7.59 -1.51 -29.41
N LYS A 141 6.80 -1.71 -28.35
CA LYS A 141 6.47 -3.04 -27.81
C LYS A 141 4.98 -3.14 -27.43
N PRO A 142 4.08 -3.19 -28.43
CA PRO A 142 2.62 -3.20 -28.19
C PRO A 142 2.12 -4.55 -27.66
N THR A 143 2.83 -5.65 -27.93
CA THR A 143 2.41 -7.00 -27.53
C THR A 143 2.52 -7.27 -26.04
N ASN A 144 3.26 -6.45 -25.29
CA ASN A 144 3.48 -6.66 -23.86
C ASN A 144 2.44 -5.90 -23.04
N ARG A 145 1.60 -6.65 -22.32
CA ARG A 145 0.58 -6.13 -21.40
C ARG A 145 1.08 -5.07 -20.43
N ASN A 146 2.30 -5.25 -19.90
CA ASN A 146 2.84 -4.36 -18.87
C ASN A 146 3.04 -2.93 -19.40
N ASN A 147 3.12 -2.77 -20.73
CA ASN A 147 3.28 -1.47 -21.37
C ASN A 147 1.95 -0.74 -21.46
N TRP A 148 0.86 -1.44 -21.76
CA TRP A 148 -0.50 -0.91 -21.73
C TRP A 148 -0.86 -0.42 -20.32
N ILE A 149 -0.68 -1.29 -19.33
CA ILE A 149 -0.92 -0.96 -17.91
C ILE A 149 -0.03 0.21 -17.48
N GLY A 150 1.25 0.19 -17.87
CA GLY A 150 2.18 1.27 -17.55
C GLY A 150 1.76 2.64 -18.11
N LEU A 151 1.16 2.67 -19.30
CA LEU A 151 0.62 3.89 -19.91
C LEU A 151 -0.70 4.33 -19.28
N ALA A 152 -1.61 3.39 -18.98
CA ALA A 152 -2.86 3.68 -18.28
C ALA A 152 -2.59 4.32 -16.90
N ILE A 153 -1.65 3.77 -16.12
CA ILE A 153 -1.22 4.34 -14.84
C ILE A 153 -0.60 5.73 -15.04
N ALA A 154 0.17 5.95 -16.12
CA ALA A 154 0.73 7.27 -16.40
C ALA A 154 -0.36 8.33 -16.62
N HIS A 155 -1.45 7.95 -17.27
CA HIS A 155 -2.60 8.83 -17.50
C HIS A 155 -3.48 9.01 -16.25
N GLN A 156 -3.67 7.96 -15.44
CA GLN A 156 -4.32 8.09 -14.13
C GLN A 156 -3.59 9.09 -13.24
N LEU A 157 -2.26 8.95 -13.09
CA LEU A 157 -1.48 9.83 -12.24
C LEU A 157 -1.49 11.29 -12.72
N ASN A 158 -1.65 11.53 -14.02
CA ASN A 158 -1.82 12.88 -14.57
C ASN A 158 -3.24 13.45 -14.40
N GLY A 159 -4.19 12.67 -13.84
CA GLY A 159 -5.60 13.05 -13.69
C GLY A 159 -6.43 12.93 -14.98
N THR A 160 -5.86 12.36 -16.05
CA THR A 160 -6.58 12.14 -17.33
C THR A 160 -7.24 10.76 -17.33
N HIS A 161 -8.22 10.55 -16.45
CA HIS A 161 -8.86 9.25 -16.22
C HIS A 161 -9.55 8.69 -17.48
N GLU A 162 -10.18 9.53 -18.30
CA GLU A 162 -10.83 9.11 -19.56
C GLU A 162 -9.85 8.39 -20.49
N THR A 163 -8.70 9.02 -20.74
CA THR A 163 -7.67 8.40 -21.59
C THR A 163 -7.12 7.10 -21.00
N ALA A 164 -7.04 6.99 -19.66
CA ALA A 164 -6.59 5.76 -19.01
C ALA A 164 -7.60 4.61 -19.20
N ILE A 165 -8.90 4.92 -19.12
CA ILE A 165 -10.00 3.98 -19.40
C ILE A 165 -9.93 3.54 -20.87
N ASP A 166 -9.82 4.47 -21.82
CA ASP A 166 -9.72 4.16 -23.25
C ASP A 166 -8.54 3.22 -23.56
N ILE A 167 -7.39 3.43 -22.91
CA ILE A 167 -6.20 2.57 -23.06
C ILE A 167 -6.48 1.15 -22.56
N ILE A 168 -7.20 1.01 -21.44
CA ILE A 168 -7.56 -0.30 -20.88
C ILE A 168 -8.57 -1.01 -21.78
N ASP A 169 -9.56 -0.28 -22.31
CA ASP A 169 -10.55 -0.83 -23.24
C ASP A 169 -9.90 -1.32 -24.53
N GLN A 170 -9.06 -0.51 -25.16
CA GLN A 170 -8.28 -0.92 -26.33
C GLN A 170 -7.43 -2.17 -26.04
N TYR A 171 -6.81 -2.25 -24.87
CA TYR A 171 -6.05 -3.44 -24.50
C TYR A 171 -6.96 -4.66 -24.33
N ASN A 172 -8.10 -4.52 -23.66
CA ASN A 172 -9.05 -5.60 -23.43
C ASN A 172 -9.62 -6.16 -24.75
N GLU A 173 -9.82 -5.32 -25.77
CA GLU A 173 -10.23 -5.76 -27.12
C GLU A 173 -9.18 -6.66 -27.79
N THR A 174 -7.89 -6.52 -27.44
CA THR A 174 -6.83 -7.39 -27.97
C THR A 174 -6.76 -8.76 -27.30
N LEU A 175 -7.47 -8.95 -26.17
CA LEU A 175 -7.42 -10.18 -25.39
C LEU A 175 -8.43 -11.21 -25.90
N ASP A 176 -8.03 -12.49 -25.85
CA ASP A 176 -8.95 -13.60 -26.10
C ASP A 176 -10.07 -13.61 -25.03
N PRO A 177 -11.35 -13.50 -25.43
CA PRO A 177 -12.49 -13.53 -24.52
C PRO A 177 -12.56 -14.80 -23.66
N LEU A 178 -12.06 -15.92 -24.16
CA LEU A 178 -12.24 -17.25 -23.57
C LEU A 178 -11.24 -17.60 -22.48
N ARG A 179 -10.23 -16.74 -22.23
CA ARG A 179 -9.22 -16.97 -21.20
C ARG A 179 -9.42 -16.01 -20.03
N PRO A 180 -10.18 -16.38 -18.99
CA PRO A 180 -10.21 -15.61 -17.75
C PRO A 180 -8.83 -15.70 -17.08
N VAL A 181 -8.07 -14.64 -17.22
CA VAL A 181 -6.78 -14.47 -16.55
C VAL A 181 -7.03 -13.60 -15.33
N TYR A 182 -6.47 -13.97 -14.17
CA TYR A 182 -6.47 -13.14 -12.97
C TYR A 182 -6.14 -11.66 -13.25
N VAL A 183 -5.18 -11.41 -14.14
CA VAL A 183 -4.83 -10.06 -14.60
C VAL A 183 -6.00 -9.30 -15.21
N ARG A 184 -6.88 -9.95 -15.98
CA ARG A 184 -8.06 -9.32 -16.57
C ARG A 184 -9.09 -8.95 -15.49
N SER A 185 -9.26 -9.80 -14.48
CA SER A 185 -10.07 -9.47 -13.28
C SER A 185 -9.56 -8.21 -12.61
N GLU A 186 -8.26 -8.14 -12.33
CA GLU A 186 -7.63 -6.95 -11.71
C GLU A 186 -7.76 -5.71 -12.60
N MET A 187 -7.66 -5.86 -13.93
CA MET A 187 -7.83 -4.74 -14.85
C MET A 187 -9.26 -4.18 -14.86
N TYR A 188 -10.28 -5.02 -14.74
CA TYR A 188 -11.65 -4.53 -14.60
C TYR A 188 -11.87 -3.83 -13.26
N LEU A 189 -11.32 -4.35 -12.15
CA LEU A 189 -11.39 -3.66 -10.87
C LEU A 189 -10.67 -2.31 -10.89
N TYR A 190 -9.49 -2.25 -11.52
CA TYR A 190 -8.74 -1.01 -11.71
C TYR A 190 -9.49 -0.02 -12.62
N GLN A 191 -10.10 -0.49 -13.72
CA GLN A 191 -10.93 0.36 -14.57
C GLN A 191 -12.14 0.92 -13.79
N ASN A 192 -12.76 0.11 -12.92
CA ASN A 192 -13.85 0.54 -12.07
C ASN A 192 -13.42 1.66 -11.10
N GLU A 193 -12.22 1.55 -10.52
CA GLU A 193 -11.61 2.60 -9.70
C GLU A 193 -11.39 3.90 -10.50
N LEU A 194 -10.92 3.82 -11.74
CA LEU A 194 -10.76 5.01 -12.60
C LEU A 194 -12.10 5.71 -12.91
N ILE A 195 -13.17 4.94 -13.10
CA ILE A 195 -14.52 5.50 -13.33
C ILE A 195 -15.04 6.17 -12.05
N GLU A 196 -14.75 5.59 -10.88
CA GLU A 196 -15.07 6.20 -9.59
C GLU A 196 -14.28 7.49 -9.34
N GLU A 197 -12.97 7.51 -9.61
CA GLU A 197 -12.11 8.70 -9.50
C GLU A 197 -12.59 9.84 -10.42
N LYS A 198 -13.13 9.51 -11.59
CA LYS A 198 -13.78 10.47 -12.50
C LYS A 198 -15.04 11.10 -11.88
N GLY A 199 -15.67 10.43 -10.91
CA GLY A 199 -16.88 10.88 -10.20
C GLY A 199 -18.20 10.38 -10.80
N ASP A 200 -18.16 9.48 -11.78
CA ASP A 200 -19.38 8.92 -12.41
C ASP A 200 -19.80 7.62 -11.71
N LEU A 201 -20.53 7.77 -10.60
CA LEU A 201 -20.98 6.63 -9.78
C LEU A 201 -21.96 5.71 -10.52
N VAL A 202 -22.75 6.24 -11.45
CA VAL A 202 -23.73 5.47 -12.22
C VAL A 202 -23.00 4.57 -13.22
N ALA A 203 -22.06 5.14 -13.97
CA ALA A 203 -21.20 4.35 -14.85
C ALA A 203 -20.35 3.35 -14.08
N CYS A 204 -19.87 3.72 -12.88
CA CYS A 204 -19.08 2.83 -12.02
C CYS A 204 -19.89 1.59 -11.61
N LEU A 205 -21.12 1.76 -11.12
CA LEU A 205 -21.99 0.63 -10.76
C LEU A 205 -22.35 -0.24 -11.98
N ALA A 206 -22.69 0.40 -13.11
CA ALA A 206 -23.01 -0.32 -14.36
C ALA A 206 -21.82 -1.14 -14.87
N HIS A 207 -20.61 -0.57 -14.83
CA HIS A 207 -19.38 -1.25 -15.20
C HIS A 207 -19.10 -2.44 -14.27
N LEU A 208 -19.29 -2.27 -12.95
CA LEU A 208 -19.08 -3.33 -11.98
C LEU A 208 -20.03 -4.52 -12.19
N GLU A 209 -21.30 -4.26 -12.56
CA GLU A 209 -22.27 -5.32 -12.86
C GLU A 209 -21.96 -6.03 -14.19
N THR A 210 -21.67 -5.28 -15.25
CA THR A 210 -21.38 -5.86 -16.56
C THR A 210 -20.10 -6.72 -16.57
N THR A 211 -19.12 -6.37 -15.73
CA THR A 211 -17.84 -7.08 -15.63
C THR A 211 -17.82 -8.20 -14.60
N LYS A 212 -18.90 -8.40 -13.81
CA LYS A 212 -18.97 -9.38 -12.71
C LYS A 212 -18.52 -10.79 -13.10
N SER A 213 -18.88 -11.27 -14.29
CA SER A 213 -18.52 -12.62 -14.77
C SER A 213 -17.02 -12.81 -15.01
N PHE A 214 -16.27 -11.72 -15.17
CA PHE A 214 -14.83 -11.73 -15.39
C PHE A 214 -14.02 -11.46 -14.11
N VAL A 215 -14.65 -10.96 -13.04
CA VAL A 215 -13.99 -10.64 -11.78
C VAL A 215 -13.90 -11.89 -10.91
N LEU A 216 -12.66 -12.33 -10.63
CA LEU A 216 -12.37 -13.48 -9.77
C LEU A 216 -12.41 -13.11 -8.28
N ASP A 217 -12.00 -11.89 -7.93
CA ASP A 217 -12.09 -11.39 -6.57
C ASP A 217 -13.51 -10.94 -6.25
N THR A 218 -14.35 -11.92 -5.93
CA THR A 218 -15.75 -11.66 -5.59
C THR A 218 -15.93 -10.92 -4.26
N LEU A 219 -14.92 -10.90 -3.38
CA LEU A 219 -14.98 -10.18 -2.12
C LEU A 219 -14.84 -8.67 -2.37
N VAL A 220 -13.81 -8.27 -3.12
CA VAL A 220 -13.60 -6.87 -3.52
C VAL A 220 -14.77 -6.38 -4.37
N TRP A 221 -15.28 -7.21 -5.29
CA TRP A 221 -16.48 -6.88 -6.06
C TRP A 221 -17.69 -6.55 -5.17
N ARG A 222 -18.00 -7.42 -4.18
CA ARG A 222 -19.13 -7.19 -3.25
C ARG A 222 -18.92 -5.94 -2.41
N GLN A 223 -17.71 -5.75 -1.88
CA GLN A 223 -17.38 -4.57 -1.07
C GLN A 223 -17.55 -3.28 -1.89
N ARG A 224 -16.96 -3.20 -3.09
CA ARG A 224 -17.11 -2.02 -3.95
C ARG A 224 -18.57 -1.75 -4.30
N LYS A 225 -19.34 -2.80 -4.61
CA LYS A 225 -20.77 -2.66 -4.88
C LYS A 225 -21.53 -2.11 -3.66
N ALA A 226 -21.26 -2.63 -2.46
CA ALA A 226 -21.89 -2.16 -1.23
C ALA A 226 -21.56 -0.69 -0.95
N ASP A 227 -20.29 -0.30 -1.12
CA ASP A 227 -19.82 1.07 -0.91
C ASP A 227 -20.47 2.06 -1.91
N LEU A 228 -20.59 1.68 -3.19
CA LEU A 228 -21.27 2.49 -4.21
C LEU A 228 -22.78 2.63 -3.95
N LEU A 229 -23.39 1.58 -3.39
CA LEU A 229 -24.82 1.55 -3.06
C LEU A 229 -25.13 2.15 -1.69
N VAL A 230 -24.17 2.74 -0.96
CA VAL A 230 -24.42 3.24 0.40
C VAL A 230 -25.55 4.30 0.47
N LYS A 231 -25.87 4.97 -0.64
CA LYS A 231 -27.03 5.88 -0.76
C LYS A 231 -28.34 5.17 -1.12
N HIS A 232 -28.27 3.96 -1.65
CA HIS A 232 -29.35 3.01 -1.88
C HIS A 232 -29.42 2.04 -0.70
N PHE A 233 -29.88 2.59 0.43
CA PHE A 233 -29.74 1.97 1.76
C PHE A 233 -30.18 0.51 1.83
N ASP A 234 -31.34 0.17 1.27
CA ASP A 234 -31.91 -1.18 1.38
C ASP A 234 -31.05 -2.23 0.65
N ASP A 235 -30.51 -1.89 -0.53
CA ASP A 235 -29.61 -2.76 -1.28
C ASP A 235 -28.24 -2.90 -0.60
N ALA A 236 -27.74 -1.81 0.00
CA ALA A 236 -26.48 -1.82 0.75
C ALA A 236 -26.56 -2.68 2.01
N VAL A 237 -27.68 -2.66 2.74
CA VAL A 237 -27.89 -3.51 3.93
C VAL A 237 -27.69 -4.98 3.58
N ALA A 238 -28.33 -5.47 2.51
CA ALA A 238 -28.23 -6.86 2.09
C ALA A 238 -26.77 -7.27 1.78
N LEU A 239 -26.04 -6.41 1.05
CA LEU A 239 -24.64 -6.68 0.70
C LEU A 239 -23.71 -6.64 1.91
N TYR A 240 -23.86 -5.69 2.83
CA TYR A 240 -23.04 -5.66 4.03
C TYR A 240 -23.34 -6.84 4.97
N GLN A 241 -24.58 -7.32 5.02
CA GLN A 241 -24.91 -8.56 5.73
C GLN A 241 -24.22 -9.78 5.10
N GLU A 242 -24.20 -9.90 3.76
CA GLU A 242 -23.42 -10.94 3.08
C GLU A 242 -21.92 -10.83 3.40
N LEU A 243 -21.35 -9.62 3.38
CA LEU A 243 -19.94 -9.38 3.69
C LEU A 243 -19.60 -9.73 5.14
N LEU A 244 -20.48 -9.40 6.10
CA LEU A 244 -20.32 -9.77 7.50
C LEU A 244 -20.51 -11.26 7.75
N ALA A 245 -21.33 -11.95 6.95
CA ALA A 245 -21.41 -13.41 6.99
C ALA A 245 -20.11 -14.07 6.55
N ILE A 246 -19.34 -13.43 5.64
CA ILE A 246 -18.01 -13.89 5.21
C ILE A 246 -16.95 -13.54 6.27
N ASN A 247 -16.92 -12.29 6.73
CA ASN A 247 -15.97 -11.81 7.73
C ASN A 247 -16.67 -10.91 8.78
N PRO A 248 -17.09 -11.48 9.92
CA PRO A 248 -17.80 -10.75 10.97
C PRO A 248 -16.91 -9.77 11.73
N ASP A 249 -15.58 -9.86 11.59
CA ASP A 249 -14.62 -9.05 12.36
C ASP A 249 -14.13 -7.82 11.59
N HIS A 250 -14.68 -7.58 10.39
CA HIS A 250 -14.25 -6.47 9.54
C HIS A 250 -15.02 -5.16 9.86
N TYR A 251 -14.33 -4.23 10.51
CA TYR A 251 -14.92 -2.95 10.96
C TYR A 251 -15.51 -2.10 9.84
N HIS A 252 -14.96 -2.14 8.62
CA HIS A 252 -15.55 -1.41 7.49
C HIS A 252 -16.97 -1.91 7.17
N TYR A 253 -17.21 -3.22 7.27
CA TYR A 253 -18.52 -3.79 6.94
C TYR A 253 -19.56 -3.42 8.00
N HIS A 254 -19.14 -3.36 9.27
CA HIS A 254 -19.96 -2.81 10.34
C HIS A 254 -20.31 -1.34 10.09
N ARG A 255 -19.34 -0.49 9.76
CA ARG A 255 -19.61 0.92 9.44
C ARG A 255 -20.56 1.07 8.27
N GLY A 256 -20.35 0.30 7.19
CA GLY A 256 -21.22 0.31 6.03
C GLY A 256 -22.65 -0.15 6.34
N LEU A 257 -22.80 -1.23 7.12
CA LEU A 257 -24.12 -1.69 7.56
C LEU A 257 -24.82 -0.66 8.43
N GLN A 258 -24.10 -0.03 9.37
CA GLN A 258 -24.66 1.01 10.23
C GLN A 258 -25.06 2.26 9.43
N ALA A 259 -24.20 2.70 8.50
CA ALA A 259 -24.49 3.80 7.58
C ALA A 259 -25.77 3.52 6.78
N ALA A 260 -25.94 2.29 6.29
CA ALA A 260 -27.10 1.88 5.53
C ALA A 260 -28.37 1.82 6.39
N LEU A 261 -28.33 1.16 7.55
CA LEU A 261 -29.47 1.02 8.47
C LEU A 261 -29.95 2.36 9.04
N CYS A 262 -29.02 3.25 9.40
CA CYS A 262 -29.35 4.57 9.94
C CYS A 262 -29.57 5.62 8.85
N ARG A 263 -29.48 5.23 7.57
CA ARG A 263 -29.65 6.12 6.41
C ARG A 263 -28.71 7.33 6.42
N ARG A 264 -27.46 7.13 6.86
CA ARG A 264 -26.39 8.13 6.99
C ARG A 264 -25.18 7.72 6.18
N ALA A 265 -25.20 8.02 4.89
CA ALA A 265 -24.13 7.63 3.96
C ALA A 265 -22.74 8.21 4.33
N ASP A 266 -22.72 9.37 4.99
CA ASP A 266 -21.51 10.03 5.50
C ASP A 266 -20.76 9.19 6.53
N TRP A 267 -21.44 8.28 7.22
CA TRP A 267 -20.82 7.39 8.20
C TRP A 267 -19.82 6.39 7.61
N LEU A 268 -19.93 6.07 6.32
CA LEU A 268 -18.99 5.18 5.66
C LEU A 268 -17.56 5.76 5.64
N ALA A 269 -17.43 7.08 5.57
CA ALA A 269 -16.16 7.78 5.54
C ALA A 269 -15.51 7.99 6.94
N LEU A 270 -16.23 7.67 8.02
CA LEU A 270 -15.73 7.86 9.38
C LEU A 270 -14.62 6.87 9.71
N SER A 271 -13.59 7.33 10.43
CA SER A 271 -12.44 6.48 10.84
C SER A 271 -12.80 5.43 11.88
N SER A 272 -13.85 5.66 12.67
CA SER A 272 -14.38 4.74 13.66
C SER A 272 -15.87 4.51 13.45
N VAL A 273 -16.36 3.41 14.00
CA VAL A 273 -17.79 3.12 14.09
C VAL A 273 -18.47 4.23 14.90
N PRO A 274 -19.60 4.79 14.44
CA PRO A 274 -20.43 5.72 15.22
C PRO A 274 -20.64 5.20 16.64
N SER A 275 -20.33 6.05 17.62
CA SER A 275 -20.48 5.72 19.04
C SER A 275 -21.55 6.62 19.68
N ALA A 276 -21.94 6.31 20.92
CA ALA A 276 -22.87 7.13 21.71
C ALA A 276 -22.42 8.61 21.91
N THR A 277 -21.22 9.00 21.46
CA THR A 277 -20.77 10.40 21.39
C THR A 277 -21.38 11.19 20.24
N GLU A 278 -21.78 10.52 19.16
CA GLU A 278 -22.58 11.14 18.11
C GLU A 278 -24.02 11.23 18.59
N SER A 279 -24.76 12.26 18.16
CA SER A 279 -26.18 12.44 18.49
C SER A 279 -27.03 11.36 17.80
N LEU A 280 -26.96 10.14 18.32
CA LEU A 280 -27.76 9.00 17.92
C LEU A 280 -29.14 9.11 18.57
N SER A 281 -30.19 8.97 17.75
CA SER A 281 -31.55 8.83 18.26
C SER A 281 -31.75 7.48 18.93
N ALA A 282 -32.70 7.39 19.86
CA ALA A 282 -33.05 6.13 20.51
C ALA A 282 -33.46 5.04 19.51
N HIS A 283 -34.07 5.43 18.39
CA HIS A 283 -34.43 4.50 17.32
C HIS A 283 -33.19 3.94 16.60
N GLU A 284 -32.22 4.78 16.24
CA GLU A 284 -30.96 4.34 15.61
C GLU A 284 -30.21 3.38 16.54
N VAL A 285 -30.08 3.70 17.83
CA VAL A 285 -29.44 2.81 18.81
C VAL A 285 -30.15 1.46 18.88
N SER A 286 -31.48 1.45 18.95
CA SER A 286 -32.26 0.20 18.98
C SER A 286 -32.07 -0.64 17.72
N THR A 287 -32.08 -0.02 16.53
CA THR A 287 -31.90 -0.70 15.25
C THR A 287 -30.51 -1.34 15.15
N LEU A 288 -29.46 -0.61 15.58
CA LEU A 288 -28.10 -1.12 15.53
C LEU A 288 -27.84 -2.22 16.56
N LEU A 289 -28.37 -2.10 17.78
CA LEU A 289 -28.22 -3.13 18.80
C LEU A 289 -28.86 -4.46 18.38
N ALA A 290 -30.00 -4.43 17.68
CA ALA A 290 -30.65 -5.64 17.17
C ALA A 290 -29.75 -6.45 16.20
N VAL A 291 -28.83 -5.79 15.49
CA VAL A 291 -27.82 -6.45 14.64
C VAL A 291 -26.77 -7.18 15.46
N TYR A 292 -26.46 -6.68 16.66
CA TYR A 292 -25.38 -7.20 17.49
C TYR A 292 -25.80 -8.32 18.45
N GLU A 293 -27.11 -8.54 18.62
CA GLU A 293 -27.66 -9.57 19.48
C GLU A 293 -27.43 -10.98 18.94
N GLY A 294 -27.12 -11.94 19.83
CA GLY A 294 -27.07 -13.37 19.49
C GLY A 294 -25.88 -13.84 18.65
N HIS A 295 -24.96 -12.95 18.27
CA HIS A 295 -23.78 -13.30 17.48
C HIS A 295 -22.63 -13.86 18.33
N ALA A 296 -21.94 -14.88 17.81
CA ALA A 296 -20.82 -15.52 18.49
C ALA A 296 -19.50 -14.73 18.42
N SER A 297 -19.33 -13.86 17.43
CA SER A 297 -18.10 -13.07 17.26
C SER A 297 -17.92 -12.09 18.44
N PRO A 298 -16.72 -12.05 19.06
CA PRO A 298 -16.39 -11.05 20.08
C PRO A 298 -16.51 -9.60 19.59
N THR A 299 -16.31 -9.36 18.29
CA THR A 299 -16.37 -8.03 17.65
C THR A 299 -17.77 -7.44 17.80
N TYR A 300 -18.82 -8.24 17.62
CA TYR A 300 -20.21 -7.80 17.76
C TYR A 300 -20.50 -7.34 19.19
N GLY A 301 -20.10 -8.16 20.17
CA GLY A 301 -20.22 -7.80 21.58
C GLY A 301 -19.44 -6.53 21.93
N ARG A 302 -18.24 -6.37 21.37
CA ARG A 302 -17.41 -5.18 21.59
C ARG A 302 -18.02 -3.91 20.98
N LEU A 303 -18.54 -3.98 19.76
CA LEU A 303 -19.18 -2.85 19.08
C LEU A 303 -20.49 -2.44 19.76
N ALA A 304 -21.27 -3.38 20.28
CA ALA A 304 -22.45 -3.09 21.08
C ALA A 304 -22.14 -2.19 22.30
N LEU A 305 -20.96 -2.35 22.93
CA LEU A 305 -20.55 -1.49 24.06
C LEU A 305 -20.36 -0.03 23.66
N ASP A 306 -20.05 0.27 22.39
CA ASP A 306 -19.92 1.65 21.92
C ASP A 306 -21.29 2.35 21.83
N LEU A 307 -22.36 1.59 21.58
CA LEU A 307 -23.74 2.07 21.46
C LEU A 307 -24.48 2.16 22.80
N LEU A 308 -24.19 1.24 23.74
CA LEU A 308 -24.86 1.18 25.04
C LEU A 308 -24.47 2.35 25.96
N SER A 309 -25.41 2.78 26.81
CA SER A 309 -25.22 3.83 27.81
C SER A 309 -26.07 3.58 29.08
N GLY A 310 -25.73 4.26 30.17
CA GLY A 310 -26.48 4.18 31.44
C GLY A 310 -26.57 2.76 32.01
N ALA A 311 -27.72 2.41 32.58
CA ALA A 311 -27.96 1.11 33.21
C ALA A 311 -27.87 -0.07 32.22
N ALA A 312 -28.15 0.16 30.93
CA ALA A 312 -28.08 -0.89 29.91
C ALA A 312 -26.65 -1.32 29.57
N LEU A 313 -25.63 -0.51 29.90
CA LEU A 313 -24.22 -0.81 29.64
C LEU A 313 -23.59 -1.70 30.72
N GLU A 314 -23.99 -1.55 31.98
CA GLU A 314 -23.30 -2.16 33.13
C GLU A 314 -23.19 -3.69 33.02
N GLY A 315 -24.30 -4.39 32.80
CA GLY A 315 -24.32 -5.84 32.66
C GLY A 315 -23.48 -6.35 31.47
N PRO A 316 -23.70 -5.87 30.23
CA PRO A 316 -22.93 -6.29 29.07
C PRO A 316 -21.43 -5.98 29.18
N LEU A 317 -21.06 -4.82 29.72
CA LEU A 317 -19.65 -4.45 29.93
C LEU A 317 -18.97 -5.35 30.96
N ASP A 318 -19.65 -5.61 32.09
CA ASP A 318 -19.14 -6.53 33.11
C ASP A 318 -18.91 -7.95 32.54
N ALA A 319 -19.90 -8.47 31.81
CA ALA A 319 -19.81 -9.77 31.16
C ALA A 319 -18.66 -9.84 30.14
N TYR A 320 -18.44 -8.76 29.37
CA TYR A 320 -17.34 -8.66 28.41
C TYR A 320 -15.98 -8.68 29.09
N LEU A 321 -15.79 -7.86 30.12
CA LEU A 321 -14.53 -7.76 30.87
C LEU A 321 -14.21 -9.07 31.60
N ARG A 322 -15.18 -9.65 32.33
CA ARG A 322 -14.99 -10.92 33.03
C ARG A 322 -14.59 -12.04 32.07
N ARG A 323 -15.22 -12.13 30.89
CA ARG A 323 -14.83 -13.10 29.85
C ARG A 323 -13.38 -12.92 29.43
N GLY A 324 -12.93 -11.67 29.22
CA GLY A 324 -11.55 -11.37 28.83
C GLY A 324 -10.53 -11.66 29.94
N LEU A 325 -10.89 -11.38 31.19
CA LEU A 325 -10.08 -11.64 32.38
C LEU A 325 -9.90 -13.14 32.63
N VAL A 326 -11.00 -13.91 32.58
CA VAL A 326 -10.97 -15.37 32.76
C VAL A 326 -10.14 -16.05 31.67
N LYS A 327 -10.23 -15.58 30.43
CA LYS A 327 -9.40 -16.08 29.31
C LYS A 327 -7.95 -15.61 29.34
N GLY A 328 -7.65 -14.58 30.13
CA GLY A 328 -6.34 -13.97 30.22
C GLY A 328 -5.89 -13.24 28.96
N ILE A 329 -6.74 -12.36 28.42
CA ILE A 329 -6.45 -11.60 27.20
C ILE A 329 -5.58 -10.37 27.54
N PRO A 330 -4.32 -10.28 27.11
CA PRO A 330 -3.44 -9.15 27.44
C PRO A 330 -3.90 -7.83 26.82
N SER A 331 -4.57 -7.90 25.66
CA SER A 331 -5.07 -6.73 24.93
C SER A 331 -6.39 -6.18 25.45
N LEU A 332 -7.01 -6.79 26.48
CA LEU A 332 -8.35 -6.42 26.95
C LEU A 332 -8.47 -4.92 27.29
N GLY A 333 -7.52 -4.38 28.05
CA GLY A 333 -7.57 -2.96 28.39
C GLY A 333 -7.32 -2.03 27.20
N SER A 334 -6.51 -2.46 26.22
CA SER A 334 -6.32 -1.73 24.97
C SER A 334 -7.58 -1.70 24.11
N ASP A 335 -8.33 -2.80 24.10
CA ASP A 335 -9.57 -2.94 23.34
C ASP A 335 -10.70 -2.02 23.84
N ILE A 336 -10.84 -1.88 25.16
CA ILE A 336 -11.83 -0.97 25.78
C ILE A 336 -11.35 0.49 25.86
N LYS A 337 -10.16 0.82 25.34
CA LYS A 337 -9.56 2.17 25.45
C LYS A 337 -10.48 3.27 24.93
N ALA A 338 -11.20 3.02 23.85
CA ALA A 338 -12.13 4.00 23.27
C ALA A 338 -13.26 4.40 24.22
N LEU A 339 -13.68 3.50 25.12
CA LEU A 339 -14.77 3.76 26.08
C LEU A 339 -14.39 4.84 27.11
N TYR A 340 -13.10 5.06 27.38
CA TYR A 340 -12.63 6.11 28.28
C TYR A 340 -12.86 7.52 27.74
N ALA A 341 -13.11 7.68 26.44
CA ALA A 341 -13.43 9.00 25.86
C ALA A 341 -14.77 9.54 26.37
N VAL A 342 -15.66 8.68 26.87
CA VAL A 342 -16.97 9.05 27.40
C VAL A 342 -16.92 9.06 28.93
N PRO A 343 -17.07 10.23 29.61
CA PRO A 343 -16.93 10.32 31.07
C PRO A 343 -17.83 9.36 31.85
N ALA A 344 -19.07 9.17 31.40
CA ALA A 344 -20.00 8.22 32.03
C ALA A 344 -19.52 6.76 31.95
N LYS A 345 -18.93 6.35 30.82
CA LYS A 345 -18.38 5.00 30.64
C LYS A 345 -17.08 4.82 31.42
N GLN A 346 -16.23 5.84 31.47
CA GLN A 346 -15.03 5.86 32.32
C GLN A 346 -15.39 5.68 33.81
N ALA A 347 -16.41 6.38 34.32
CA ALA A 347 -16.85 6.26 35.69
C ALA A 347 -17.34 4.82 36.01
N LEU A 348 -18.09 4.22 35.08
CA LEU A 348 -18.52 2.83 35.20
C LEU A 348 -17.34 1.84 35.18
N LEU A 349 -16.36 2.04 34.29
CA LEU A 349 -15.14 1.23 34.27
C LEU A 349 -14.37 1.32 35.59
N SER A 350 -14.29 2.52 36.18
CA SER A 350 -13.66 2.73 37.49
C SER A 350 -14.38 1.93 38.59
N LYS A 351 -15.71 1.95 38.58
CA LYS A 351 -16.55 1.15 39.49
C LYS A 351 -16.29 -0.35 39.32
N LEU A 352 -16.32 -0.86 38.08
CA LEU A 352 -16.13 -2.28 37.80
C LEU A 352 -14.72 -2.78 38.17
N VAL A 353 -13.69 -1.99 37.85
CA VAL A 353 -12.30 -2.32 38.24
C VAL A 353 -12.16 -2.41 39.76
N ALA A 354 -12.75 -1.47 40.51
CA ALA A 354 -12.78 -1.54 41.97
C ALA A 354 -13.47 -2.80 42.49
N THR A 355 -14.61 -3.19 41.89
CA THR A 355 -15.29 -4.45 42.20
C THR A 355 -14.38 -5.66 41.96
N TYR A 356 -13.70 -5.73 40.81
CA TYR A 356 -12.83 -6.87 40.49
C TYR A 356 -11.65 -7.00 41.44
N LEU A 357 -11.11 -5.88 41.93
CA LEU A 357 -10.03 -5.85 42.91
C LEU A 357 -10.49 -6.29 44.31
N SER A 358 -11.79 -6.22 44.61
CA SER A 358 -12.34 -6.70 45.90
C SER A 358 -12.60 -8.22 45.93
N GLU A 359 -12.58 -8.88 44.77
CA GLU A 359 -12.91 -10.30 44.59
C GLU A 359 -11.68 -11.22 44.62
N GLU A 360 -10.53 -10.76 45.15
CA GLU A 360 -9.26 -11.54 45.16
C GLU A 360 -9.46 -12.98 45.65
N ALA A 361 -10.15 -13.15 46.79
CA ALA A 361 -10.35 -14.43 47.46
C ALA A 361 -11.16 -15.46 46.65
N THR A 362 -11.95 -15.03 45.66
CA THR A 362 -12.83 -15.92 44.87
C THR A 362 -12.29 -16.18 43.46
N THR A 363 -11.11 -15.65 43.12
CA THR A 363 -10.56 -15.70 41.76
C THR A 363 -9.39 -16.68 41.64
N SER A 364 -9.24 -17.28 40.46
CA SER A 364 -8.08 -18.12 40.19
C SER A 364 -6.79 -17.27 40.14
N PRO A 365 -5.63 -17.82 40.54
CA PRO A 365 -4.37 -17.07 40.49
C PRO A 365 -4.03 -16.53 39.09
N SER A 366 -4.39 -17.28 38.05
CA SER A 366 -4.20 -16.85 36.65
C SER A 366 -5.09 -15.67 36.26
N GLU A 367 -6.36 -15.67 36.68
CA GLU A 367 -7.29 -14.56 36.41
C GLU A 367 -6.90 -13.30 37.21
N TRP A 368 -6.43 -13.49 38.44
CA TRP A 368 -6.04 -12.40 39.33
C TRP A 368 -4.93 -11.52 38.72
N VAL A 369 -3.93 -12.13 38.09
CA VAL A 369 -2.86 -11.42 37.36
C VAL A 369 -3.45 -10.47 36.30
N TRP A 370 -4.45 -10.92 35.54
CA TRP A 370 -5.10 -10.10 34.52
C TRP A 370 -5.98 -9.00 35.10
N ARG A 371 -6.58 -9.21 36.27
CA ARG A 371 -7.31 -8.16 37.01
C ARG A 371 -6.37 -7.07 37.49
N LEU A 372 -5.21 -7.44 38.04
CA LEU A 372 -4.16 -6.50 38.43
C LEU A 372 -3.61 -5.74 37.23
N TYR A 373 -3.35 -6.43 36.12
CA TYR A 373 -2.87 -5.80 34.89
C TYR A 373 -3.90 -4.82 34.30
N LEU A 374 -5.18 -5.21 34.23
CA LEU A 374 -6.25 -4.32 33.78
C LEU A 374 -6.37 -3.08 34.70
N ALA A 375 -6.25 -3.26 36.01
CA ALA A 375 -6.26 -2.17 36.98
C ALA A 375 -5.08 -1.22 36.77
N ALA A 376 -3.86 -1.74 36.61
CA ALA A 376 -2.68 -0.91 36.32
C ALA A 376 -2.90 -0.05 35.08
N GLN A 377 -3.38 -0.65 33.98
CA GLN A 377 -3.68 0.09 32.76
C GLN A 377 -4.87 1.07 32.93
N HIS A 378 -5.84 0.77 33.79
CA HIS A 378 -6.95 1.68 34.09
C HIS A 378 -6.45 2.96 34.79
N PHE A 379 -5.69 2.79 35.88
CA PHE A 379 -5.15 3.90 36.67
C PHE A 379 -4.20 4.78 35.84
N ASP A 380 -3.38 4.15 34.98
CA ASP A 380 -2.53 4.89 34.04
C ASP A 380 -3.36 5.76 33.08
N ARG A 381 -4.44 5.21 32.50
CA ARG A 381 -5.32 5.95 31.58
C ARG A 381 -6.03 7.13 32.23
N ILE A 382 -6.43 7.01 33.49
CA ILE A 382 -7.05 8.12 34.25
C ILE A 382 -6.00 9.06 34.88
N ARG A 383 -4.72 8.84 34.59
CA ARG A 383 -3.55 9.62 35.07
C ARG A 383 -3.28 9.54 36.57
N ASP A 384 -3.74 8.46 37.23
CA ASP A 384 -3.29 8.11 38.58
C ASP A 384 -2.08 7.17 38.49
N ILE A 385 -0.92 7.77 38.23
CA ILE A 385 0.35 7.05 38.04
C ILE A 385 0.74 6.30 39.32
N SER A 386 0.38 6.84 40.50
CA SER A 386 0.72 6.24 41.78
C SER A 386 0.07 4.87 41.96
N GLN A 387 -1.24 4.77 41.71
CA GLN A 387 -1.96 3.51 41.77
C GLN A 387 -1.57 2.59 40.62
N ALA A 388 -1.33 3.12 39.42
CA ALA A 388 -0.88 2.32 38.28
C ALA A 388 0.39 1.53 38.59
N LEU A 389 1.39 2.19 39.21
CA LEU A 389 2.64 1.57 39.63
C LEU A 389 2.42 0.51 40.73
N VAL A 390 1.54 0.78 41.70
CA VAL A 390 1.22 -0.21 42.74
C VAL A 390 0.65 -1.50 42.15
N TYR A 391 -0.28 -1.40 41.20
CA TYR A 391 -0.92 -2.57 40.63
C TYR A 391 -0.02 -3.32 39.62
N ILE A 392 0.83 -2.63 38.86
CA ILE A 392 1.79 -3.30 37.98
C ILE A 392 2.87 -4.02 38.78
N ASP A 393 3.36 -3.43 39.88
CA ASP A 393 4.34 -4.07 40.75
C ASP A 393 3.77 -5.32 41.42
N ARG A 394 2.50 -5.27 41.87
CA ARG A 394 1.80 -6.46 42.38
C ARG A 394 1.67 -7.56 41.32
N CYS A 395 1.40 -7.18 40.08
CA CYS A 395 1.34 -8.11 38.96
C CYS A 395 2.70 -8.79 38.73
N LEU A 396 3.79 -8.02 38.70
CA LEU A 396 5.16 -8.52 38.56
C LEU A 396 5.59 -9.41 39.74
N GLN A 397 5.20 -9.07 40.97
CA GLN A 397 5.48 -9.90 42.15
C GLN A 397 4.73 -11.23 42.11
N HIS A 398 3.48 -11.24 41.64
CA HIS A 398 2.70 -12.47 41.53
C HIS A 398 3.25 -13.39 40.43
N THR A 399 3.51 -12.84 39.24
CA THR A 399 4.04 -13.62 38.11
C THR A 399 5.10 -12.82 37.33
N PRO A 400 6.39 -12.92 37.70
CA PRO A 400 7.47 -12.11 37.12
C PRO A 400 7.74 -12.35 35.62
N THR A 401 7.14 -13.38 35.02
CA THR A 401 7.44 -13.84 33.66
C THR A 401 6.33 -13.56 32.64
N VAL A 402 5.18 -13.01 33.06
CA VAL A 402 4.00 -12.83 32.19
C VAL A 402 3.98 -11.46 31.48
N LEU A 403 4.72 -10.48 32.01
CA LEU A 403 4.79 -9.12 31.48
C LEU A 403 6.22 -8.71 31.13
#